data_AF-I0YZJ6-F1
#
_entry.id   AF-I0YZJ6-F1
#
_cell.length_a   1.000
_cell.length_b   1.000
_cell.length_c   1.000
_cell.angle_alpha   90.00
_cell.angle_beta   90.00
_cell.angle_gamma   90.00
#
_symmetry.space_group_name_H-M   'P 1'
#
loop_
_entity.id
_entity.type
_entity.pdbx_description
1 polymer ?
#
loop_
_entity_poly.entity_id
_entity_poly.type
_entity_poly.pdbx_seq_one_letter_code
_entity_poly.pdbx_strand_id
1 'polypeptide(L)'
;MICVFDNHDGRFTLEELLSFVDLARQRSRCYQPYEFQAQMQGYCTLQLWKATSLAGGPAEVSRLLMENMPTRRFVQCPGQVYLNRDTIETLYHLLSVQETQGMDFQSFLDLLQRVGEEHGSMELGSEELDDWLPLAVVRDFIASLNAGMLKVMADIYPAHELAEVQL
;
A
#
# COMPACT_ATOMS: atom_id res chain seq x y z
N MET A 1 -3.62 7.69 -2.94
CA MET A 1 -2.46 8.09 -3.75
C MET A 1 -1.52 8.88 -2.83
N ILE A 2 -0.59 8.18 -2.18
CA ILE A 2 0.36 8.76 -1.21
C ILE A 2 1.66 8.97 -1.99
N CYS A 3 1.75 10.04 -2.76
CA CYS A 3 3.01 10.38 -3.41
C CYS A 3 3.81 11.23 -2.40
N VAL A 4 5.01 10.77 -2.05
CA VAL A 4 6.22 11.56 -1.70
C VAL A 4 6.01 13.01 -1.27
N PHE A 5 5.93 13.27 0.04
CA PHE A 5 6.15 14.61 0.56
C PHE A 5 6.98 14.56 1.85
N ASP A 6 7.77 15.61 2.05
CA ASP A 6 8.98 15.67 2.89
C ASP A 6 8.78 15.32 4.38
N ASN A 7 7.53 15.27 4.84
CA ASN A 7 7.12 15.06 6.23
C ASN A 7 6.55 13.67 6.53
N HIS A 8 6.26 12.83 5.52
CA HIS A 8 5.80 11.43 5.69
C HIS A 8 4.64 11.25 6.69
N ASP A 9 3.74 12.24 6.81
CA ASP A 9 2.66 12.23 7.82
C ASP A 9 1.30 11.78 7.25
N GLY A 10 1.26 11.41 5.97
CA GLY A 10 0.04 10.98 5.28
C GLY A 10 -0.94 12.10 4.99
N ARG A 11 -0.57 13.37 5.19
CA ARG A 11 -1.40 14.54 4.91
C ARG A 11 -0.85 15.30 3.71
N PHE A 12 -1.68 16.17 3.15
CA PHE A 12 -1.31 17.02 2.02
C PHE A 12 -1.67 18.46 2.32
N THR A 13 -0.68 19.33 2.20
CA THR A 13 -0.86 20.77 2.07
C THR A 13 -1.30 21.12 0.65
N LEU A 14 -1.86 22.32 0.47
CA LEU A 14 -2.22 22.81 -0.85
C LEU A 14 -1.00 22.95 -1.77
N GLU A 15 0.15 23.33 -1.21
CA GLU A 15 1.40 23.53 -1.96
C GLU A 15 1.94 22.20 -2.52
N GLU A 16 1.86 21.13 -1.72
CA GLU A 16 2.21 19.77 -2.15
C GLU A 16 1.28 19.27 -3.26
N LEU A 17 -0.02 19.54 -3.14
CA LEU A 17 -1.00 19.20 -4.18
C LEU A 17 -0.70 19.93 -5.50
N LEU A 18 -0.37 21.22 -5.44
CA LEU A 18 0.01 21.99 -6.62
C LEU A 18 1.30 21.48 -7.25
N SER A 19 2.30 21.14 -6.41
CA SER A 19 3.55 20.53 -6.86
C SER A 19 3.31 19.20 -7.56
N PHE A 20 2.37 18.38 -7.06
CA PHE A 20 1.95 17.15 -7.71
C PHE A 20 1.30 17.40 -9.08
N VAL A 21 0.44 18.42 -9.19
CA VAL A 21 -0.20 18.78 -10.47
C VAL A 21 0.85 19.18 -11.50
N ASP A 22 1.86 19.95 -11.11
CA ASP A 22 2.95 20.35 -12.02
C ASP A 22 3.82 19.16 -12.42
N LEU A 23 4.13 18.24 -11.49
CA LEU A 23 4.78 16.97 -11.80
C LEU A 23 3.96 16.15 -12.81
N ALA A 24 2.66 16.00 -12.58
CA ALA A 24 1.76 15.27 -13.48
C ALA A 24 1.71 15.92 -14.87
N ARG A 25 1.68 17.26 -14.95
CA ARG A 25 1.73 18.02 -16.20
C ARG A 25 3.07 17.87 -16.91
N GLN A 26 4.18 17.78 -16.19
CA GLN A 26 5.49 17.54 -16.78
C GLN A 26 5.55 16.14 -17.38
N ARG A 27 5.10 15.12 -16.63
CA ARG A 27 5.12 13.71 -17.05
C ARG A 27 4.14 13.41 -18.17
N SER A 28 3.01 14.12 -18.26
CA SER A 28 2.04 13.94 -19.36
C SER A 28 2.61 14.30 -20.73
N ARG A 29 3.71 15.05 -20.78
CA ARG A 29 4.44 15.33 -22.03
C ARG A 29 5.32 14.17 -22.48
N CYS A 30 5.67 13.26 -21.57
CA CYS A 30 6.53 12.11 -21.82
C CYS A 30 5.74 10.82 -22.06
N TYR A 31 4.51 10.74 -21.56
CA TYR A 31 3.68 9.54 -21.65
C TYR A 31 2.65 9.67 -22.77
N GLN A 32 2.28 8.53 -23.36
CA GLN A 32 1.14 8.49 -24.25
C GLN A 32 -0.15 8.77 -23.46
N PRO A 33 -1.12 9.52 -24.00
CA PRO A 33 -2.34 9.86 -23.27
C PRO A 33 -3.11 8.66 -22.72
N TYR A 34 -3.11 7.54 -23.44
CA TYR A 34 -3.78 6.30 -23.04
C TYR A 34 -3.02 5.48 -21.99
N GLU A 35 -1.73 5.74 -21.78
CA GLU A 35 -0.90 5.09 -20.76
C GLU A 35 -0.66 5.97 -19.54
N PHE A 36 -0.97 7.27 -19.65
CA PHE A 36 -0.62 8.28 -18.66
C PHE A 36 -1.03 7.88 -17.25
N GLN A 37 -2.26 7.41 -17.06
CA GLN A 37 -2.78 7.00 -15.75
C GLN A 37 -1.96 5.84 -15.16
N ALA A 38 -1.74 4.78 -15.93
CA ALA A 38 -0.98 3.62 -15.49
C ALA A 38 0.48 3.98 -15.16
N GLN A 39 1.12 4.80 -16.01
CA GLN A 39 2.50 5.26 -15.82
C GLN A 39 2.63 6.18 -14.60
N MET A 40 1.68 7.09 -14.39
CA MET A 40 1.66 7.96 -13.20
C MET A 40 1.41 7.19 -11.92
N GLN A 41 0.50 6.22 -11.95
CA GLN A 41 0.25 5.34 -10.82
C GLN A 41 1.49 4.52 -10.48
N GLY A 42 2.11 3.87 -11.47
CA GLY A 42 3.37 3.15 -11.30
C GLY A 42 4.48 4.03 -10.72
N TYR A 43 4.61 5.26 -11.20
CA TYR A 43 5.56 6.24 -10.65
C TYR A 43 5.27 6.56 -9.18
N CYS A 44 4.03 6.87 -8.83
CA CYS A 44 3.71 7.19 -7.43
C CYS A 44 3.85 5.99 -6.50
N THR A 45 3.44 4.81 -6.94
CA THR A 45 3.63 3.56 -6.20
C THR A 45 5.12 3.29 -5.98
N LEU A 46 5.94 3.44 -7.01
CA LEU A 46 7.40 3.35 -6.88
C LEU A 46 7.92 4.32 -5.83
N GLN A 47 7.53 5.59 -5.91
CA GLN A 47 8.07 6.57 -4.99
C GLN A 47 7.56 6.39 -3.54
N LEU A 48 6.33 5.91 -3.36
CA LEU A 48 5.82 5.45 -2.07
C LEU A 48 6.72 4.34 -1.50
N TRP A 49 7.09 3.35 -2.32
CA TRP A 49 7.99 2.28 -1.89
C TRP A 49 9.38 2.78 -1.53
N LYS A 50 9.91 3.75 -2.27
CA LYS A 50 11.18 4.41 -1.92
C LYS A 50 11.10 5.09 -0.56
N ALA A 51 10.10 5.96 -0.38
CA ALA A 51 9.90 6.70 0.86
C ALA A 51 9.72 5.77 2.06
N THR A 52 8.88 4.74 1.92
CA THR A 52 8.61 3.78 2.99
C THR A 52 9.83 2.94 3.30
N SER A 53 10.60 2.48 2.30
CA SER A 53 11.83 1.72 2.53
C SER A 53 12.89 2.52 3.29
N LEU A 54 13.01 3.83 3.02
CA LEU A 54 13.94 4.72 3.72
C LEU A 54 13.48 5.09 5.15
N ALA A 55 12.17 5.19 5.39
CA ALA A 55 11.59 5.68 6.65
C ALA A 55 11.31 4.58 7.71
N GLY A 56 11.63 3.31 7.44
CA GLY A 56 11.39 2.21 8.38
C GLY A 56 10.61 1.01 7.81
N GLY A 57 10.38 1.00 6.50
CA GLY A 57 9.82 -0.11 5.74
C GLY A 57 8.33 -0.35 6.01
N PRO A 58 7.90 -1.63 6.09
CA PRO A 58 6.49 -1.99 6.31
C PRO A 58 5.88 -1.43 7.61
N ALA A 59 6.70 -1.12 8.61
CA ALA A 59 6.25 -0.52 9.86
C ALA A 59 5.67 0.88 9.64
N GLU A 60 6.26 1.64 8.72
CA GLU A 60 5.82 3.00 8.40
C GLU A 60 4.48 3.00 7.66
N VAL A 61 4.31 2.07 6.71
CA VAL A 61 3.00 1.88 6.04
C VAL A 61 1.93 1.50 7.06
N SER A 62 2.27 0.61 8.01
CA SER A 62 1.35 0.22 9.08
C SER A 62 0.94 1.42 9.94
N ARG A 63 1.89 2.30 10.28
CA ARG A 63 1.62 3.55 11.01
C ARG A 63 0.65 4.45 10.25
N LEU A 64 0.90 4.69 8.97
CA LEU A 64 0.04 5.52 8.11
C LEU A 64 -1.38 4.96 7.99
N LEU A 65 -1.53 3.64 7.88
CA LEU A 65 -2.85 2.98 7.85
C LEU A 65 -3.59 3.14 9.18
N MET A 66 -2.90 3.09 10.31
CA MET A 66 -3.50 3.25 11.64
C MET A 66 -3.88 4.70 11.99
N GLU A 67 -3.14 5.68 11.47
CA GLU A 67 -3.38 7.11 11.79
C GLU A 67 -4.60 7.69 11.05
N ASN A 68 -4.92 7.15 9.87
CA ASN A 68 -5.93 7.73 8.99
C ASN A 68 -7.31 7.07 9.09
N MET A 69 -7.42 5.90 9.73
CA MET A 69 -8.65 5.09 9.74
C MET A 69 -8.93 4.48 11.13
N PRO A 70 -10.21 4.22 11.46
CA PRO A 70 -10.57 3.62 12.75
C PRO A 70 -9.98 2.22 12.89
N THR A 71 -9.33 1.97 14.02
CA THR A 71 -8.82 0.65 14.40
C THR A 71 -9.67 0.05 15.53
N ARG A 72 -9.75 -1.27 15.59
CA ARG A 72 -10.51 -1.98 16.63
C ARG A 72 -9.66 -3.06 17.30
N ARG A 73 -9.98 -3.34 18.56
CA ARG A 73 -9.46 -4.49 19.31
C ARG A 73 -10.65 -5.35 19.72
N PHE A 74 -10.52 -6.66 19.54
CA PHE A 74 -11.56 -7.63 19.89
C PHE A 74 -11.18 -8.38 21.15
N VAL A 75 -12.17 -8.74 21.97
CA VAL A 75 -11.95 -9.45 23.24
C VAL A 75 -11.50 -10.88 22.98
N GLN A 76 -12.01 -11.47 21.90
CA GLN A 76 -11.73 -12.81 21.41
C GLN A 76 -10.25 -12.97 21.01
N CYS A 77 -9.58 -11.89 20.60
CA CYS A 77 -8.17 -11.89 20.17
C CYS A 77 -7.38 -10.77 20.88
N PRO A 78 -7.05 -10.95 22.17
CA PRO A 78 -6.42 -9.90 22.97
C PRO A 78 -5.03 -9.54 22.43
N GLY A 79 -4.71 -8.24 22.47
CA GLY A 79 -3.40 -7.72 22.04
C GLY A 79 -3.29 -7.38 20.55
N GLN A 80 -4.23 -7.84 19.72
CA GLN A 80 -4.23 -7.56 18.29
C GLN A 80 -4.97 -6.26 17.96
N VAL A 81 -4.56 -5.64 16.85
CA VAL A 81 -5.20 -4.45 16.28
C VAL A 81 -5.76 -4.86 14.93
N TYR A 82 -6.99 -4.45 14.66
CA TYR A 82 -7.69 -4.74 13.41
C TYR A 82 -7.93 -3.46 12.63
N LEU A 83 -7.78 -3.58 11.31
CA LEU A 83 -8.10 -2.56 10.33
C LEU A 83 -9.48 -2.86 9.75
N ASN A 84 -10.26 -1.80 9.52
CA ASN A 84 -11.56 -1.92 8.89
C ASN A 84 -11.42 -2.16 7.38
N ARG A 85 -12.41 -2.85 6.80
CA ARG A 85 -12.57 -3.10 5.36
C ARG A 85 -12.25 -1.91 4.47
N ASP A 86 -12.71 -0.70 4.78
CA ASP A 86 -12.47 0.51 3.96
C ASP A 86 -10.97 0.85 3.86
N THR A 87 -10.21 0.54 4.91
CA THR A 87 -8.74 0.70 4.94
C THR A 87 -8.08 -0.28 3.98
N ILE A 88 -8.61 -1.51 3.96
CA ILE A 88 -8.13 -2.59 3.10
C ILE A 88 -8.50 -2.33 1.64
N GLU A 89 -9.68 -1.77 1.38
CA GLU A 89 -10.12 -1.33 0.05
C GLU A 89 -9.23 -0.20 -0.48
N THR A 90 -8.90 0.76 0.38
CA THR A 90 -7.95 1.83 0.03
C THR A 90 -6.59 1.24 -0.35
N LEU A 91 -6.11 0.25 0.41
CA LEU A 91 -4.85 -0.45 0.11
C LEU A 91 -4.96 -1.24 -1.21
N TYR A 92 -6.05 -1.95 -1.43
CA TYR A 92 -6.33 -2.70 -2.66
C TYR A 92 -6.25 -1.81 -3.91
N HIS A 93 -6.86 -0.63 -3.87
CA HIS A 93 -6.78 0.34 -4.96
C HIS A 93 -5.41 1.01 -5.09
N LEU A 94 -4.78 1.34 -3.97
CA LEU A 94 -3.44 1.94 -3.95
C LEU A 94 -2.42 1.03 -4.64
N LEU A 95 -2.55 -0.28 -4.42
CA LEU A 95 -1.65 -1.30 -4.94
C LEU A 95 -2.07 -1.85 -6.32
N SER A 96 -3.16 -1.35 -6.90
CA SER A 96 -3.68 -1.85 -8.18
C SER A 96 -3.84 -3.37 -8.20
N VAL A 97 -4.34 -3.97 -7.12
CA VAL A 97 -4.41 -5.44 -7.02
C VAL A 97 -5.28 -6.02 -8.15
N GLN A 98 -6.34 -5.31 -8.55
CA GLN A 98 -7.20 -5.72 -9.65
C GLN A 98 -6.43 -5.80 -10.97
N GLU A 99 -5.69 -4.75 -11.31
CA GLU A 99 -5.00 -4.64 -12.58
C GLU A 99 -3.76 -5.55 -12.63
N THR A 100 -3.11 -5.75 -11.48
CA THR A 100 -1.87 -6.52 -11.39
C THR A 100 -2.08 -8.01 -11.19
N GLN A 101 -3.12 -8.42 -10.44
CA GLN A 101 -3.40 -9.81 -10.11
C GLN A 101 -4.72 -10.34 -10.70
N GLY A 102 -5.56 -9.47 -11.27
CA GLY A 102 -6.87 -9.86 -11.78
C GLY A 102 -7.88 -10.26 -10.70
N MET A 103 -7.57 -9.96 -9.44
CA MET A 103 -8.35 -10.35 -8.27
C MET A 103 -9.29 -9.21 -7.87
N ASP A 104 -10.58 -9.51 -7.70
CA ASP A 104 -11.55 -8.54 -7.17
C ASP A 104 -11.35 -8.30 -5.67
N PHE A 105 -11.95 -7.22 -5.16
CA PHE A 105 -11.76 -6.83 -3.76
C PHE A 105 -12.27 -7.88 -2.76
N GLN A 106 -13.39 -8.56 -3.03
CA GLN A 106 -13.91 -9.55 -2.10
C GLN A 106 -12.98 -10.76 -2.04
N SER A 107 -12.55 -11.28 -3.19
CA SER A 107 -11.56 -12.37 -3.26
C SER A 107 -10.25 -12.01 -2.55
N PHE A 108 -9.82 -10.75 -2.64
CA PHE A 108 -8.64 -10.25 -1.95
C PHE A 108 -8.83 -10.20 -0.42
N LEU A 109 -9.97 -9.68 0.04
CA LEU A 109 -10.31 -9.62 1.46
C LEU A 109 -10.39 -11.04 2.06
N ASP A 110 -11.12 -11.94 1.39
CA ASP A 110 -11.27 -13.34 1.80
C ASP A 110 -9.90 -14.04 1.91
N LEU A 111 -8.98 -13.77 0.97
CA LEU A 111 -7.63 -14.32 0.99
C LEU A 111 -6.86 -13.88 2.23
N LEU A 112 -6.88 -12.58 2.55
CA LEU A 112 -6.23 -12.06 3.74
C LEU A 112 -6.88 -12.59 5.02
N GLN A 113 -8.20 -12.74 5.05
CA GLN A 113 -8.92 -13.28 6.20
C GLN A 113 -8.53 -14.74 6.46
N ARG A 114 -8.39 -15.55 5.40
CA ARG A 114 -7.87 -16.92 5.51
C ARG A 114 -6.46 -16.97 6.07
N VAL A 115 -5.57 -16.08 5.61
CA VAL A 115 -4.22 -15.97 6.22
C VAL A 115 -4.31 -15.60 7.70
N GLY A 116 -5.25 -14.73 8.06
CA GLY A 116 -5.53 -14.39 9.46
C GLY A 116 -5.97 -15.59 10.30
N GLU A 117 -6.85 -16.43 9.75
CA GLU A 117 -7.30 -17.68 10.38
C GLU A 117 -6.17 -18.71 10.51
N GLU A 118 -5.37 -18.91 9.46
CA GLU A 118 -4.20 -19.79 9.47
C GLU A 118 -3.17 -19.38 10.54
N HIS A 119 -3.02 -18.07 10.77
CA HIS A 119 -2.16 -17.52 11.82
C HIS A 119 -2.78 -17.56 13.22
N GLY A 120 -4.03 -18.03 13.37
CA GLY A 120 -4.77 -18.01 14.64
C GLY A 120 -5.06 -16.59 15.14
N SER A 121 -5.12 -15.62 14.23
CA SER A 121 -5.36 -14.20 14.52
C SER A 121 -6.77 -13.74 14.18
N MET A 122 -7.61 -14.65 13.67
CA MET A 122 -8.99 -14.39 13.30
C MET A 122 -9.74 -15.71 13.27
N GLU A 123 -11.05 -15.67 13.51
CA GLU A 123 -11.95 -16.80 13.34
C GLU A 123 -12.99 -16.43 12.28
N LEU A 124 -13.02 -17.15 11.14
CA LEU A 124 -13.94 -16.82 10.03
C LEU A 124 -15.40 -17.12 10.33
N GLY A 125 -15.69 -17.91 11.38
CA GLY A 125 -17.05 -18.15 11.84
C GLY A 125 -17.67 -17.00 12.62
N SER A 126 -16.91 -15.95 12.93
CA SER A 126 -17.36 -14.81 13.74
C SER A 126 -17.78 -13.65 12.85
N GLU A 127 -19.09 -13.42 12.72
CA GLU A 127 -19.69 -12.30 11.96
C GLU A 127 -19.12 -10.91 12.36
N GLU A 128 -18.69 -10.74 13.61
CA GLU A 128 -18.07 -9.48 14.07
C GLU A 128 -16.75 -9.14 13.36
N LEU A 129 -16.10 -10.14 12.76
CA LEU A 129 -14.79 -10.03 12.12
C LEU A 129 -14.89 -9.93 10.58
N ASP A 130 -16.07 -10.05 9.99
CA ASP A 130 -16.29 -10.07 8.53
C ASP A 130 -15.75 -8.81 7.83
N ASP A 131 -15.84 -7.65 8.50
CA ASP A 131 -15.36 -6.35 7.98
C ASP A 131 -13.99 -5.93 8.56
N TRP A 132 -13.27 -6.85 9.18
CA TRP A 132 -12.02 -6.54 9.88
C TRP A 132 -10.89 -7.45 9.43
N LEU A 133 -9.66 -6.94 9.54
CA LEU A 133 -8.45 -7.71 9.27
C LEU A 133 -7.37 -7.41 10.31
N PRO A 134 -6.63 -8.42 10.81
CA PRO A 134 -5.52 -8.19 11.73
C PRO A 134 -4.42 -7.37 11.03
N LEU A 135 -3.94 -6.33 11.71
CA LEU A 135 -2.85 -5.47 11.23
C LEU A 135 -1.59 -6.28 10.88
N ALA A 136 -1.32 -7.35 11.64
CA ALA A 136 -0.18 -8.23 11.39
C ALA A 136 -0.24 -8.87 10.00
N VAL A 137 -1.42 -9.36 9.59
CA VAL A 137 -1.64 -9.95 8.25
C VAL A 137 -1.38 -8.92 7.16
N VAL A 138 -1.92 -7.70 7.32
CA VAL A 138 -1.76 -6.62 6.35
C VAL A 138 -0.29 -6.20 6.23
N ARG A 139 0.41 -6.09 7.35
CA ARG A 139 1.85 -5.77 7.37
C ARG A 139 2.67 -6.85 6.66
N ASP A 140 2.39 -8.12 6.91
CA ASP A 140 3.13 -9.23 6.31
C ASP A 140 2.87 -9.31 4.79
N PHE A 141 1.64 -9.01 4.36
CA PHE A 141 1.30 -8.85 2.94
C PHE A 141 2.09 -7.71 2.29
N ILE A 142 2.08 -6.51 2.89
CA ILE A 142 2.83 -5.34 2.38
C ILE A 142 4.33 -5.65 2.30
N ALA A 143 4.88 -6.29 3.32
CA ALA A 143 6.29 -6.69 3.35
C ALA A 143 6.63 -7.66 2.21
N SER A 144 5.77 -8.65 1.98
CA SER A 144 5.93 -9.65 0.90
C SER A 144 5.82 -9.01 -0.48
N LEU A 145 4.85 -8.11 -0.66
CA LEU A 145 4.65 -7.37 -1.90
C LEU A 145 5.86 -6.46 -2.19
N ASN A 146 6.35 -5.72 -1.19
CA ASN A 146 7.51 -4.86 -1.33
C ASN A 146 8.76 -5.66 -1.72
N ALA A 147 9.00 -6.80 -1.05
CA ALA A 147 10.09 -7.70 -1.40
C ALA A 147 9.99 -8.22 -2.85
N GLY A 148 8.78 -8.59 -3.29
CA GLY A 148 8.51 -9.01 -4.67
C GLY A 148 8.77 -7.89 -5.67
N MET A 149 8.29 -6.67 -5.39
CA MET A 149 8.48 -5.50 -6.25
C MET A 149 9.95 -5.11 -6.35
N LEU A 150 10.69 -5.04 -5.24
CA LEU A 150 12.13 -4.73 -5.26
C LEU A 150 12.91 -5.69 -6.16
N LYS A 151 12.56 -6.98 -6.14
CA LYS A 151 13.17 -7.98 -7.01
C LYS A 151 12.86 -7.72 -8.49
N VAL A 152 11.60 -7.51 -8.84
CA VAL A 152 11.18 -7.18 -10.22
C VAL A 152 11.85 -5.90 -10.71
N MET A 153 11.97 -4.90 -9.83
CA MET A 153 12.64 -3.64 -10.15
C MET A 153 14.13 -3.82 -10.41
N ALA A 154 14.83 -4.63 -9.60
CA ALA A 154 16.24 -4.93 -9.83
C ALA A 154 16.50 -5.60 -11.19
N ASP A 155 15.51 -6.37 -11.70
CA ASP A 155 15.60 -7.05 -12.99
C ASP A 155 15.28 -6.13 -14.20
N ILE A 156 14.42 -5.11 -14.00
CA ILE A 156 13.96 -4.22 -15.07
C ILE A 156 14.79 -2.93 -15.17
N TYR A 157 15.25 -2.39 -14.04
CA TYR A 157 16.02 -1.14 -14.04
C TYR A 157 17.51 -1.38 -14.29
N PRO A 158 18.14 -0.63 -15.20
CA PRO A 158 19.59 -0.64 -15.35
C PRO A 158 20.27 -0.25 -14.04
N ALA A 159 21.34 -0.97 -13.64
CA ALA A 159 22.04 -0.76 -12.36
C ALA A 159 22.51 0.69 -12.10
N HIS A 160 22.69 1.50 -13.15
CA HIS A 160 23.09 2.91 -13.01
C HIS A 160 21.94 3.84 -12.61
N GLU A 161 20.70 3.52 -12.94
CA GLU A 161 19.51 4.25 -12.48
C GLU A 161 19.12 3.84 -11.06
N LEU A 162 19.52 2.64 -10.62
CA LEU A 162 19.44 2.22 -9.22
C LEU A 162 20.47 2.92 -8.32
N ALA A 163 21.58 3.42 -8.86
CA ALA A 163 22.63 4.09 -8.07
C ALA A 163 22.25 5.50 -7.59
N GLU A 164 21.37 6.19 -8.32
CA GLU A 164 20.71 7.43 -7.84
C GLU A 164 19.57 7.13 -6.85
N VAL A 165 19.21 5.85 -6.71
CA VAL A 165 18.20 5.32 -5.80
C VAL A 165 18.94 4.54 -4.71
N GLN A 166 19.65 5.25 -3.83
CA GLN A 166 20.30 4.62 -2.68
C GLN A 166 19.24 3.88 -1.84
N LEU A 167 19.24 2.55 -1.94
CA LEU A 167 18.56 1.60 -1.06
C LEU A 167 19.43 1.35 0.19
#